data_AF-A0A4S8NZP5-F1
#
_entry.id   AF-A0A4S8NZP5-F1
#
_cell.length_a   1.000
_cell.length_b   1.000
_cell.length_c   1.000
_cell.angle_alpha   90.00
_cell.angle_beta   90.00
_cell.angle_gamma   90.00
#
_symmetry.space_group_name_H-M   'P 1'
#
loop_
_entity.id
_entity.type
_entity.pdbx_description
1 polymer ?
#
loop_
_entity_poly.entity_id
_entity_poly.type
_entity_poly.pdbx_seq_one_letter_code
_entity_poly.pdbx_strand_id
1 'polypeptide(L)'
;MTEADFTWTVPVELQLPCGLTRRFTNAYDAFDFLDAEWPTRRGQPYEHALKFCRNALRGAGGKELARKAFLIAAQDVGMRQCNDPSRRPSFLPGNRTAA
;
A
#
# COMPACT_ATOMS: atom_id res chain seq x y z
N MET A 1 -1.03 20.60 -0.39
CA MET A 1 -0.57 19.41 0.35
C MET A 1 0.43 18.71 -0.53
N THR A 2 1.67 18.56 -0.07
CA THR A 2 2.78 17.96 -0.83
C THR A 2 2.80 16.45 -0.59
N GLU A 3 3.17 15.65 -1.60
CA GLU A 3 3.26 14.18 -1.50
C GLU A 3 4.09 13.68 -0.30
N ALA A 4 5.05 14.48 0.16
CA ALA A 4 5.86 14.21 1.34
C ALA A 4 5.04 14.07 2.65
N ASP A 5 3.88 14.71 2.74
CA ASP A 5 3.04 14.67 3.94
C ASP A 5 2.44 13.26 4.14
N PHE A 6 2.16 12.58 3.03
CA PHE A 6 1.57 11.25 2.99
C PHE A 6 2.60 10.14 2.76
N THR A 7 3.87 10.49 2.52
CA THR A 7 4.95 9.54 2.30
C THR A 7 5.37 8.87 3.61
N TRP A 8 5.45 7.55 3.60
CA TRP A 8 5.92 6.74 4.73
C TRP A 8 7.44 6.76 4.81
N THR A 9 7.98 6.76 6.03
CA THR A 9 9.44 6.72 6.29
C THR A 9 10.08 5.47 5.70
N VAL A 10 9.36 4.35 5.76
CA VAL A 10 9.79 3.10 5.13
C VAL A 10 8.63 2.60 4.26
N PRO A 11 8.89 2.28 2.98
CA PRO A 11 7.86 1.74 2.10
C PRO A 11 7.34 0.40 2.60
N VAL A 12 6.14 0.03 2.18
CA VAL A 12 5.58 -1.30 2.38
C VAL A 12 5.54 -2.01 1.04
N GLU A 13 6.12 -3.20 0.97
CA GLU A 13 6.02 -4.06 -0.19
C GLU A 13 5.18 -5.27 0.17
N LEU A 14 4.08 -5.48 -0.57
CA LEU A 14 3.18 -6.61 -0.37
C LEU A 14 3.14 -7.47 -1.62
N GLN A 15 3.14 -8.78 -1.41
CA GLN A 15 2.79 -9.73 -2.45
C GLN A 15 1.29 -9.99 -2.41
N LEU A 16 0.62 -9.63 -3.50
CA LEU A 16 -0.79 -9.88 -3.72
C LEU A 16 -1.03 -11.37 -3.96
N PRO A 17 -2.26 -11.86 -3.70
CA PRO A 17 -2.64 -13.24 -4.01
C PRO A 17 -2.54 -13.57 -5.52
N CYS A 18 -2.61 -12.56 -6.40
CA CYS A 18 -2.38 -12.74 -7.83
C CYS A 18 -0.90 -12.97 -8.20
N GLY A 19 0.02 -12.98 -7.23
CA GLY A 19 1.46 -13.18 -7.44
C GLY A 19 2.25 -11.89 -7.73
N LEU A 20 1.56 -10.76 -7.92
CA LEU A 20 2.18 -9.45 -8.12
C LEU A 20 2.75 -8.89 -6.82
N THR A 21 3.93 -8.28 -6.86
CA THR A 21 4.47 -7.50 -5.73
C THR A 21 4.20 -6.01 -5.99
N ARG A 22 3.50 -5.35 -5.07
CA ARG A 22 3.24 -3.90 -5.09
C ARG A 22 4.03 -3.23 -3.99
N ARG A 23 4.64 -2.08 -4.32
CA ARG A 23 5.37 -1.22 -3.38
C ARG A 23 4.57 0.04 -3.12
N PHE A 24 4.26 0.28 -1.85
CA PHE A 24 3.55 1.44 -1.35
C PHE A 24 4.53 2.35 -0.62
N THR A 25 4.76 3.54 -1.16
CA THR A 25 5.62 4.56 -0.55
C THR A 25 4.83 5.60 0.22
N ASN A 26 3.53 5.73 -0.03
CA ASN A 26 2.68 6.75 0.57
C ASN A 26 1.28 6.18 0.92
N ALA A 27 0.55 6.89 1.76
CA ALA A 27 -0.80 6.50 2.20
C ALA A 27 -1.86 6.64 1.10
N TYR A 28 -1.61 7.43 0.05
CA TYR A 28 -2.55 7.63 -1.05
C TYR A 28 -2.57 6.41 -1.99
N ASP A 29 -1.41 5.92 -2.42
CA ASP A 29 -1.22 4.66 -3.13
C ASP A 29 -1.84 3.49 -2.37
N ALA A 30 -1.65 3.45 -1.04
CA ALA A 30 -2.27 2.42 -0.22
C ALA A 30 -3.81 2.53 -0.20
N PHE A 31 -4.36 3.74 -0.16
CA PHE A 31 -5.81 3.96 -0.21
C PHE A 31 -6.40 3.59 -1.57
N ASP A 32 -5.76 4.01 -2.66
CA ASP A 32 -6.16 3.64 -4.02
C ASP A 32 -6.16 2.12 -4.19
N PHE A 33 -5.15 1.43 -3.67
CA PHE A 33 -5.09 -0.03 -3.68
C PHE A 33 -6.20 -0.70 -2.86
N LEU A 34 -6.54 -0.13 -1.69
CA LEU A 34 -7.65 -0.60 -0.87
C LEU A 34 -8.99 -0.48 -1.60
N ASP A 35 -9.15 0.52 -2.47
CA ASP A 35 -10.36 0.73 -3.27
C ASP A 35 -10.37 -0.14 -4.54
N ALA A 36 -9.29 -0.11 -5.34
CA ALA A 36 -9.26 -0.70 -6.66
C ALA A 36 -8.97 -2.22 -6.66
N GLU A 37 -7.95 -2.67 -5.92
CA GLU A 37 -7.37 -4.01 -6.08
C GLU A 37 -7.53 -4.93 -4.85
N TRP A 38 -8.15 -4.44 -3.76
CA TRP A 38 -8.27 -5.22 -2.54
C TRP A 38 -9.23 -6.42 -2.69
N PRO A 39 -8.76 -7.66 -2.47
CA PRO A 39 -9.51 -8.87 -2.82
C PRO A 39 -10.75 -9.09 -1.93
N THR A 40 -10.67 -8.68 -0.66
CA THR A 40 -11.75 -8.87 0.31
C THR A 40 -12.06 -7.55 0.99
N ARG A 41 -13.07 -6.81 0.49
CA ARG A 41 -13.56 -5.57 1.11
C ARG A 41 -14.38 -5.79 2.40
N ARG A 42 -14.17 -6.92 3.07
CA ARG A 42 -14.87 -7.31 4.29
C ARG A 42 -13.84 -7.68 5.34
N GLY A 43 -13.88 -6.98 6.47
CA GLY A 43 -12.99 -7.25 7.59
C GLY A 43 -12.71 -6.00 8.39
N GLN A 44 -12.77 -6.13 9.71
CA GLN A 44 -12.38 -5.10 10.66
C GLN A 44 -10.99 -4.47 10.36
N PRO A 45 -9.96 -5.23 9.94
CA PRO A 45 -8.66 -4.63 9.63
C PRO A 45 -8.66 -3.83 8.32
N TYR A 46 -9.49 -4.18 7.33
CA TYR A 46 -9.66 -3.40 6.09
C TYR A 46 -10.30 -2.03 6.38
N GLU A 47 -11.39 -2.00 7.15
CA GLU A 47 -12.05 -0.76 7.53
C GLU A 47 -11.15 0.15 8.38
N HIS A 48 -10.36 -0.45 9.28
CA HIS A 48 -9.33 0.28 10.01
C HIS A 48 -8.28 0.88 9.07
N ALA A 49 -7.75 0.11 8.11
CA ALA A 49 -6.76 0.61 7.17
C ALA A 49 -7.30 1.81 6.36
N LEU A 50 -8.54 1.73 5.85
CA LEU A 50 -9.21 2.84 5.15
C LEU A 50 -9.36 4.07 6.05
N LYS A 51 -9.83 3.88 7.29
CA LYS A 51 -10.02 4.98 8.25
C LYS A 51 -8.69 5.66 8.56
N PHE A 52 -7.62 4.90 8.79
CA PHE A 52 -6.31 5.47 9.08
C PHE A 52 -5.69 6.17 7.86
N CYS A 53 -5.79 5.59 6.65
CA CYS A 53 -5.32 6.25 5.44
C CYS A 53 -6.07 7.57 5.20
N ARG A 54 -7.39 7.59 5.38
CA ARG A 54 -8.20 8.81 5.26
C ARG A 54 -7.86 9.87 6.31
N ASN A 55 -7.54 9.47 7.55
CA ASN A 55 -7.08 10.42 8.58
C ASN A 55 -5.69 10.97 8.27
N ALA A 56 -4.78 10.13 7.76
CA ALA A 56 -3.45 10.56 7.31
C ALA A 56 -3.56 11.59 6.17
N LEU A 57 -4.48 11.40 5.22
CA LEU A 57 -4.76 12.36 4.14
C LEU A 57 -5.32 13.71 4.64
N ARG A 58 -5.97 13.72 5.80
CA ARG A 58 -6.54 14.94 6.41
C ARG A 58 -5.54 15.71 7.28
N GLY A 59 -4.29 15.28 7.38
CA GLY A 59 -3.25 15.92 8.21
C GLY A 59 -3.34 15.60 9.70
N ALA A 60 -4.26 14.72 10.12
CA ALA A 60 -4.32 14.22 11.48
C ALA A 60 -3.29 13.09 11.64
N GLY A 61 -2.07 13.49 11.98
CA GLY A 61 -0.85 12.69 12.19
C GLY A 61 -1.10 11.22 12.48
N GLY A 62 -0.91 10.39 11.46
CA GLY A 62 -1.08 8.95 11.57
C GLY A 62 -0.45 8.18 10.43
N LYS A 63 0.52 8.73 9.69
CA LYS A 63 1.11 8.04 8.52
C LYS A 63 1.73 6.70 8.88
N GLU A 64 2.42 6.61 10.02
CA GLU A 64 2.92 5.34 10.54
C GLU A 64 1.83 4.42 11.09
N LEU A 65 0.76 4.98 11.67
CA LEU A 65 -0.38 4.18 12.13
C LEU A 65 -1.15 3.57 10.94
N ALA A 66 -1.36 4.35 9.87
CA ALA A 66 -1.95 3.89 8.63
C ALA A 66 -1.13 2.76 8.03
N ARG A 67 0.20 2.90 8.02
CA ARG A 67 1.11 1.85 7.60
C ARG A 67 0.95 0.57 8.41
N LYS A 68 0.95 0.66 9.74
CA LYS A 68 0.77 -0.50 10.63
C LYS A 68 -0.58 -1.17 10.43
N ALA A 69 -1.66 -0.39 10.34
CA ALA A 69 -3.00 -0.90 10.08
C ALA A 69 -3.07 -1.63 8.72
N PHE A 70 -2.41 -1.10 7.70
CA PHE A 70 -2.33 -1.72 6.38
C PHE A 70 -1.58 -3.06 6.40
N LEU A 71 -0.47 -3.16 7.14
CA LEU A 71 0.27 -4.42 7.32
C LEU A 71 -0.55 -5.49 8.04
N ILE A 72 -1.34 -5.09 9.04
CA ILE A 72 -2.24 -6.01 9.76
C ILE A 72 -3.34 -6.51 8.80
N ALA A 73 -3.94 -5.60 8.03
CA ALA A 73 -4.94 -5.97 7.02
C ALA A 73 -4.38 -6.91 5.95
N ALA A 74 -3.15 -6.67 5.49
CA ALA A 74 -2.47 -7.52 4.54
C ALA A 74 -2.27 -8.95 5.11
N GLN A 75 -1.82 -9.06 6.36
CA GLN A 75 -1.66 -10.34 7.04
C GLN A 75 -2.98 -11.12 7.16
N ASP A 76 -4.07 -10.42 7.46
CA ASP A 76 -5.40 -11.01 7.63
C ASP A 76 -5.91 -11.68 6.34
N VAL A 77 -5.64 -11.07 5.19
CA VAL A 77 -6.00 -11.61 3.87
C VAL A 77 -4.92 -12.54 3.28
N GLY A 78 -3.89 -12.88 4.05
CA GLY A 78 -2.80 -13.76 3.62
C GLY A 78 -1.79 -13.14 2.66
N MET A 79 -1.79 -11.81 2.50
CA MET A 79 -0.73 -11.10 1.78
C MET A 79 0.55 -11.08 2.63
N ARG A 80 1.67 -11.47 2.02
CA ARG A 80 2.96 -11.43 2.69
C ARG A 80 3.68 -10.13 2.40
N GLN A 81 4.26 -9.54 3.44
CA GLN A 81 5.18 -8.43 3.29
C GLN A 81 6.49 -8.94 2.68
N CYS A 82 6.83 -8.48 1.48
CA CYS A 82 8.13 -8.70 0.86
C CYS A 82 9.11 -7.67 1.41
N ASN A 83 9.74 -7.95 2.55
CA ASN A 83 10.72 -7.04 3.16
C ASN A 83 12.10 -7.10 2.48
N ASP A 84 12.17 -7.32 1.16
CA ASP A 84 13.45 -7.33 0.45
C ASP A 84 13.73 -5.95 -0.15
N PRO A 85 14.51 -5.07 0.51
CA PRO A 85 14.89 -3.78 -0.05
C PRO A 85 15.77 -3.91 -1.31
N SER A 86 16.28 -5.12 -1.60
CA SER A 86 17.10 -5.44 -2.77
C SER A 86 16.27 -5.86 -3.98
N ARG A 87 15.00 -6.24 -3.79
CA ARG A 87 14.02 -6.48 -4.85
C ARG A 87 13.64 -5.12 -5.38
N ARG A 88 14.50 -4.59 -6.26
CA ARG A 88 14.10 -3.55 -7.20
C ARG A 88 12.78 -4.02 -7.79
N PRO A 89 11.69 -3.25 -7.67
CA PRO A 89 10.48 -3.63 -8.36
C PRO A 89 10.87 -3.74 -9.83
N SER A 90 10.54 -4.87 -10.44
CA SER A 90 10.73 -5.10 -11.87
C SER A 90 9.72 -4.25 -12.64
N PHE A 91 9.62 -2.95 -12.35
CA PHE A 91 9.11 -1.98 -13.28
C PHE A 91 10.21 -1.76 -14.32
N LEU A 92 10.45 -2.78 -15.14
CA LEU A 92 10.90 -2.53 -16.49
C LEU A 92 9.75 -1.73 -17.13
N PRO A 93 9.95 -0.47 -17.54
CA PRO A 93 9.01 0.13 -18.47
C PRO A 93 9.01 -0.79 -19.68
N GLY A 94 7.91 -1.50 -19.90
CA GLY A 94 7.70 -2.22 -21.13
C GLY A 94 7.79 -1.20 -22.25
N ASN A 95 8.91 -1.21 -22.98
CA ASN A 95 9.03 -0.55 -24.27
C ASN A 95 7.86 -1.06 -25.13
N ARG A 96 6.78 -0.27 -25.20
CA ARG A 96 5.81 -0.40 -26.28
C ARG A 96 6.42 0.29 -27.47
N THR A 97 6.94 -0.55 -28.36
CA THR A 97 7.21 -0.24 -29.76
C THR A 97 5.99 0.45 -30.38
N ALA A 98 6.21 1.63 -30.96
CA ALA A 98 5.41 2.22 -32.03
C ALA A 98 6.45 2.83 -32.98
N ALA A 99 6.84 2.09 -34.03
CA ALA A 99 6.21 2.08 -35.36
C ALA A 99 6.46 3.40 -36.10
#